data_AF-A0A356C0L3-F1
#
_entry.id   AF-A0A356C0L3-F1
#
_cell.length_a   1.000
_cell.length_b   1.000
_cell.length_c   1.000
_cell.angle_alpha   90.00
_cell.angle_beta   90.00
_cell.angle_gamma   90.00
#
_symmetry.space_group_name_H-M   'P 1'
#
loop_
_entity.id
_entity.type
_entity.pdbx_description
1 polymer ?
#
loop_
_entity_poly.entity_id
_entity_poly.type
_entity_poly.pdbx_seq_one_letter_code
_entity_poly.pdbx_strand_id
1 'polypeptide(L)'
;ETLYRRLCLEDQEGLKLAPGATQFLDRLKVQGIPMAIATSSGTENIDFYFEVFELEKWFSFDRVVYSDGTMQGKPAPDIFLRAFQRLNLRPQECMVVEDSPLGLEAAYRSQAGQIVLMGGD
;
A
#
# COMPACT_ATOMS: atom_id res chain seq x y z
N GLU A 1 -4.26 3.62 18.15
CA GLU A 1 -5.44 3.72 17.24
C GLU A 1 -6.23 5.02 17.39
N THR A 2 -7.14 5.21 18.36
CA THR A 2 -7.91 6.46 18.44
C THR A 2 -7.06 7.73 18.60
N LEU A 3 -6.03 7.70 19.46
CA LEU A 3 -5.09 8.83 19.61
C LEU A 3 -4.28 9.07 18.34
N TYR A 4 -3.83 8.00 17.67
CA TYR A 4 -3.08 8.09 16.41
C TYR A 4 -3.88 8.83 15.34
N ARG A 5 -5.13 8.41 15.11
CA ARG A 5 -6.01 9.06 14.12
C ARG A 5 -6.27 10.53 14.44
N ARG A 6 -6.44 10.88 15.73
CA ARG A 6 -6.56 12.28 16.14
C ARG A 6 -5.32 13.08 15.77
N LEU A 7 -4.13 12.58 16.10
CA LEU A 7 -2.87 13.25 15.78
C LEU A 7 -2.68 13.42 14.27
N CYS A 8 -3.06 12.41 13.47
CA CYS A 8 -3.09 12.52 12.01
C CYS A 8 -3.98 13.69 11.56
N LEU A 9 -5.21 13.77 12.05
CA LEU A 9 -6.17 14.82 11.67
C LEU A 9 -5.74 16.23 12.13
N GLU A 10 -4.96 16.32 13.20
CA GLU A 10 -4.36 17.57 13.68
C GLU A 10 -3.17 18.02 12.80
N ASP A 11 -2.47 17.08 12.16
CA ASP A 11 -1.37 17.33 11.23
C ASP A 11 -1.86 17.53 9.79
N GLN A 12 -2.47 18.67 9.52
CA GLN A 12 -3.00 18.99 8.19
C GLN A 12 -1.92 19.10 7.10
N GLU A 13 -0.67 19.38 7.47
CA GLU A 13 0.44 19.50 6.53
C GLU A 13 1.07 18.15 6.19
N GLY A 14 1.14 17.22 7.15
CA GLY A 14 1.68 15.87 6.98
C GLY A 14 0.66 14.86 6.46
N LEU A 15 -0.64 15.02 6.75
CA LEU A 15 -1.69 14.10 6.33
C LEU A 15 -2.13 14.34 4.88
N LYS A 16 -1.22 14.07 3.94
CA LYS A 16 -1.47 14.17 2.50
C LYS A 16 -0.87 12.99 1.74
N LEU A 17 -1.46 12.68 0.59
CA LEU A 17 -0.85 11.75 -0.36
C LEU A 17 0.48 12.33 -0.87
N ALA A 18 1.43 11.44 -1.17
CA ALA A 18 2.73 11.83 -1.69
C ALA A 18 2.59 12.71 -2.96
N PRO A 19 3.51 13.67 -3.19
CA PRO A 19 3.49 14.48 -4.40
C PRO A 19 3.46 13.61 -5.67
N GLY A 20 2.51 13.87 -6.56
CA GLY A 20 2.35 13.10 -7.80
C GLY A 20 1.53 11.81 -7.67
N ALA A 21 1.17 11.38 -6.46
CA ALA A 21 0.47 10.10 -6.25
C ALA A 21 -0.89 10.05 -6.96
N THR A 22 -1.70 11.10 -6.84
CA THR A 22 -3.03 11.14 -7.48
C THR A 22 -2.92 11.06 -9.00
N GLN A 23 -2.03 11.87 -9.61
CA GLN A 23 -1.82 11.84 -11.07
C GLN A 23 -1.28 10.49 -11.55
N PHE A 24 -0.44 9.83 -10.75
CA PHE A 24 0.07 8.51 -11.06
C PHE A 24 -1.03 7.46 -11.01
N LEU A 25 -1.79 7.40 -9.91
CA LEU A 25 -2.89 6.45 -9.73
C LEU A 25 -4.01 6.65 -10.76
N ASP A 26 -4.32 7.89 -11.13
CA ASP A 26 -5.28 8.21 -12.20
C ASP A 26 -4.84 7.64 -13.55
N ARG A 27 -3.56 7.78 -13.91
CA ARG A 27 -3.01 7.23 -15.15
C ARG A 27 -3.08 5.70 -15.16
N LEU A 28 -2.70 5.05 -14.06
CA LEU A 28 -2.79 3.60 -13.94
C LEU A 28 -4.23 3.12 -14.10
N LYS A 29 -5.18 3.80 -13.45
CA LYS A 29 -6.61 3.49 -13.57
C LYS A 29 -7.13 3.65 -15.00
N VAL A 30 -6.79 4.74 -15.68
CA VAL A 30 -7.17 4.98 -17.10
C VAL A 30 -6.58 3.91 -18.02
N GLN A 31 -5.37 3.45 -17.74
CA GLN A 31 -4.72 2.38 -18.50
C GLN A 31 -5.22 0.97 -18.15
N GLY A 32 -6.11 0.83 -17.16
CA GLY A 32 -6.62 -0.46 -16.71
C GLY A 32 -5.58 -1.30 -15.98
N ILE A 33 -4.52 -0.69 -15.43
CA ILE A 33 -3.48 -1.39 -14.67
C ILE A 33 -4.05 -1.77 -13.29
N PRO A 34 -4.08 -3.05 -12.91
CA PRO A 34 -4.57 -3.47 -11.60
C PRO A 34 -3.68 -2.95 -10.47
N MET A 35 -4.30 -2.46 -9.40
CA MET A 35 -3.60 -1.90 -8.24
C MET A 35 -4.13 -2.51 -6.93
N ALA A 36 -3.25 -2.66 -5.96
CA ALA A 36 -3.52 -3.15 -4.61
C ALA A 36 -2.74 -2.32 -3.59
N ILE A 37 -3.23 -2.28 -2.35
CA ILE A 37 -2.50 -1.73 -1.21
C ILE A 37 -1.96 -2.90 -0.39
N ALA A 38 -0.70 -2.80 0.06
CA ALA A 38 -0.07 -3.74 0.99
C ALA A 38 0.52 -2.96 2.17
N THR A 39 -0.14 -2.97 3.33
CA THR A 39 0.23 -2.15 4.49
C THR A 39 0.37 -2.95 5.77
N SER A 40 1.35 -2.63 6.62
CA SER A 40 1.48 -3.23 7.95
C SER A 40 0.49 -2.65 8.97
N SER A 41 -0.36 -1.71 8.57
CA SER A 41 -1.43 -1.18 9.42
C SER A 41 -2.46 -2.26 9.75
N GLY A 42 -3.05 -2.20 10.95
CA GLY A 42 -4.20 -3.00 11.33
C GLY A 42 -5.50 -2.53 10.66
N THR A 43 -6.54 -3.37 10.73
CA THR A 43 -7.89 -3.12 10.18
C THR A 43 -8.45 -1.74 10.54
N GLU A 44 -8.25 -1.35 11.79
CA GLU A 44 -8.80 -0.16 12.42
C GLU A 44 -8.35 1.17 11.79
N ASN A 45 -7.27 1.18 11.00
CA ASN A 45 -6.82 2.37 10.30
C ASN A 45 -7.10 2.32 8.79
N ILE A 46 -7.48 1.17 8.25
CA ILE A 46 -7.77 1.06 6.81
C ILE A 46 -9.00 1.91 6.47
N ASP A 47 -10.08 1.77 7.23
CA ASP A 47 -11.30 2.58 7.03
C ASP A 47 -11.01 4.08 7.15
N PHE A 48 -10.18 4.46 8.13
CA PHE A 48 -9.73 5.83 8.32
C PHE A 48 -8.96 6.37 7.10
N TYR A 49 -8.02 5.61 6.54
CA TYR A 49 -7.29 6.05 5.36
C TYR A 49 -8.17 6.12 4.11
N PHE A 50 -9.13 5.20 3.97
CA PHE A 50 -10.12 5.26 2.88
C PHE A 50 -10.95 6.53 2.95
N GLU A 51 -11.49 6.86 4.12
CA GLU A 51 -12.28 8.06 4.32
C GLU A 51 -11.47 9.34 4.11
N VAL A 52 -10.28 9.44 4.70
CA VAL A 52 -9.44 10.65 4.65
C VAL A 52 -8.89 10.93 3.26
N PHE A 53 -8.44 9.89 2.55
CA PHE A 53 -7.78 10.04 1.25
C PHE A 53 -8.68 9.71 0.05
N GLU A 54 -9.95 9.37 0.29
CA GLU A 54 -10.93 8.95 -0.73
C GLU A 54 -10.35 7.84 -1.62
N LEU A 55 -9.77 6.82 -0.98
CA LEU A 55 -8.98 5.77 -1.67
C LEU A 55 -9.84 4.88 -2.58
N GLU A 56 -11.16 4.85 -2.38
CA GLU A 56 -12.11 4.16 -3.24
C GLU A 56 -12.07 4.65 -4.70
N LYS A 57 -11.49 5.83 -4.94
CA LYS A 57 -11.20 6.32 -6.29
C LYS A 57 -10.28 5.39 -7.07
N TRP A 58 -9.35 4.69 -6.41
CA TRP A 58 -8.36 3.85 -7.09
C TRP A 58 -8.38 2.39 -6.64
N PHE A 59 -8.80 2.11 -5.41
CA PHE A 59 -8.71 0.80 -4.80
C PHE A 59 -10.08 0.28 -4.36
N SER A 60 -10.34 -0.98 -4.69
CA SER A 60 -11.44 -1.73 -4.07
C SER A 60 -10.95 -2.38 -2.78
N PHE A 61 -11.79 -2.42 -1.74
CA PHE A 61 -11.39 -2.88 -0.41
C PHE A 61 -10.89 -4.34 -0.40
N ASP A 62 -11.41 -5.19 -1.29
CA ASP A 62 -10.97 -6.57 -1.49
C ASP A 62 -9.50 -6.67 -1.97
N ARG A 63 -8.92 -5.58 -2.50
CA ARG A 63 -7.52 -5.50 -2.96
C ARG A 63 -6.58 -4.86 -1.93
N VAL A 64 -7.06 -4.61 -0.71
CA VAL A 64 -6.24 -4.03 0.38
C VAL A 64 -5.76 -5.13 1.31
N VAL A 65 -4.49 -5.48 1.23
CA VAL A 65 -3.83 -6.37 2.19
C VAL A 65 -3.32 -5.56 3.36
N TYR A 66 -3.79 -5.90 4.56
CA TYR A 66 -3.43 -5.27 5.82
C TYR A 66 -2.99 -6.31 6.85
N SER A 67 -2.45 -5.87 7.99
CA SER A 67 -2.06 -6.78 9.07
C SER A 67 -3.28 -7.25 9.86
N ASP A 68 -3.77 -8.44 9.54
CA ASP A 68 -4.92 -9.10 10.19
C ASP A 68 -4.51 -10.19 11.21
N GLY A 69 -3.20 -10.31 11.48
CA GLY A 69 -2.64 -11.33 12.37
C GLY A 69 -2.50 -12.73 11.75
N THR A 70 -2.80 -12.90 10.46
CA THR A 70 -2.74 -14.20 9.78
C THR A 70 -1.51 -14.38 8.87
N MET A 71 -0.63 -13.37 8.81
CA MET A 71 0.61 -13.36 8.04
C MET A 71 1.82 -13.09 8.93
N GLN A 72 2.99 -13.51 8.48
CA GLN A 72 4.23 -12.95 9.01
C GLN A 72 4.39 -11.50 8.53
N GLY A 73 4.74 -10.60 9.44
CA GLY A 73 5.03 -9.21 9.11
C GLY A 73 6.33 -9.04 8.31
N LYS A 74 6.49 -7.88 7.66
CA LYS A 74 7.75 -7.49 7.01
C LYS A 74 8.93 -7.70 7.99
N PRO A 75 10.06 -8.31 7.58
CA PRO A 75 10.51 -8.52 6.21
C PRO A 75 10.05 -9.85 5.57
N ALA A 76 9.10 -10.59 6.15
CA ALA A 76 8.48 -11.70 5.43
C ALA A 76 7.70 -11.18 4.20
N PRO A 77 7.71 -11.91 3.07
CA PRO A 77 7.10 -11.45 1.82
C PRO A 77 5.57 -11.61 1.78
N ASP A 78 4.98 -12.23 2.80
CA ASP A 78 3.57 -12.66 2.86
C ASP A 78 2.59 -11.56 2.39
N ILE A 79 2.81 -10.32 2.82
CA ILE A 79 1.91 -9.21 2.51
C ILE A 79 1.87 -8.90 1.01
N PHE A 80 3.01 -8.98 0.32
CA PHE A 80 3.09 -8.77 -1.12
C PHE A 80 2.58 -9.99 -1.88
N LEU A 81 2.89 -11.20 -1.42
CA LEU A 81 2.38 -12.43 -2.04
C LEU A 81 0.86 -12.48 -2.02
N ARG A 82 0.21 -12.07 -0.92
CA ARG A 82 -1.25 -11.93 -0.86
C ARG A 82 -1.77 -10.82 -1.76
N ALA A 83 -1.04 -9.71 -1.91
CA ALA A 83 -1.45 -8.64 -2.81
C ALA A 83 -1.42 -9.12 -4.27
N PHE A 84 -0.37 -9.84 -4.67
CA PHE A 84 -0.27 -10.43 -6.01
C PHE A 84 -1.40 -11.44 -6.27
N GLN A 85 -1.75 -12.27 -5.27
CA GLN A 85 -2.89 -13.19 -5.35
C GLN A 85 -4.21 -12.44 -5.55
N ARG A 86 -4.46 -11.34 -4.83
CA ARG A 86 -5.67 -10.52 -5.00
C ARG A 86 -5.73 -9.82 -6.35
N LEU A 87 -4.57 -9.51 -6.94
CA LEU A 87 -4.48 -9.00 -8.31
C LEU A 87 -4.59 -10.11 -9.37
N ASN A 88 -4.50 -11.38 -8.96
CA ASN A 88 -4.39 -12.53 -9.85
C ASN A 88 -3.22 -12.40 -10.85
N LEU A 89 -2.06 -11.97 -10.34
CA LEU A 89 -0.82 -11.79 -11.11
C LEU A 89 0.33 -12.57 -10.49
N ARG A 90 1.31 -12.94 -11.30
CA ARG A 90 2.57 -13.52 -10.81
C ARG A 90 3.46 -12.41 -10.25
N PRO A 91 4.35 -12.70 -9.28
CA PRO A 91 5.25 -11.69 -8.74
C PRO A 91 6.03 -10.91 -9.80
N GLN A 92 6.50 -11.59 -10.86
CA GLN A 92 7.28 -11.00 -11.94
C GLN A 92 6.49 -10.02 -12.83
N GLU A 93 5.16 -10.01 -12.72
CA GLU A 93 4.27 -9.09 -13.43
C GLU A 93 3.93 -7.86 -12.59
N CYS A 94 4.40 -7.81 -11.34
CA CYS A 94 4.08 -6.75 -10.39
C CYS A 94 5.28 -5.83 -10.13
N MET A 95 4.97 -4.54 -9.97
CA MET A 95 5.87 -3.53 -9.42
C MET A 95 5.45 -3.23 -7.99
N VAL A 96 6.40 -3.26 -7.05
CA VAL A 96 6.19 -2.82 -5.67
C VAL A 96 6.78 -1.43 -5.48
N VAL A 97 6.01 -0.52 -4.89
CA VAL A 97 6.45 0.82 -4.47
C VAL A 97 6.51 0.85 -2.95
N GLU A 98 7.69 1.12 -2.37
CA GLU A 98 7.97 0.98 -0.93
C GLU A 98 8.91 2.06 -0.41
N ASP A 99 8.77 2.44 0.85
CA ASP A 99 9.55 3.49 1.52
C ASP A 99 10.38 2.99 2.70
N SER A 100 10.08 1.77 3.20
CA SER A 100 10.70 1.24 4.41
C SER A 100 11.78 0.19 4.10
N PRO A 101 12.90 0.14 4.86
CA PRO A 101 13.91 -0.91 4.68
C PRO A 101 13.36 -2.34 4.81
N LEU A 102 12.49 -2.58 5.81
CA LEU A 102 11.86 -3.88 6.00
C LEU A 102 10.86 -4.20 4.87
N GLY A 103 10.18 -3.19 4.32
CA GLY A 103 9.31 -3.33 3.16
C GLY A 103 10.05 -3.64 1.89
N LEU A 104 11.19 -2.99 1.64
CA LEU A 104 12.07 -3.33 0.52
C LEU A 104 12.58 -4.77 0.61
N GLU A 105 12.97 -5.23 1.80
CA GLU A 105 13.42 -6.60 2.00
C GLU A 105 12.28 -7.61 1.75
N ALA A 106 11.07 -7.32 2.24
CA ALA A 106 9.89 -8.12 1.95
C ALA A 106 9.54 -8.13 0.46
N ALA A 107 9.66 -6.99 -0.24
CA ALA A 107 9.42 -6.86 -1.67
C ALA A 107 10.44 -7.66 -2.48
N TYR A 108 11.71 -7.64 -2.07
CA TYR A 108 12.77 -8.44 -2.67
C TYR A 108 12.51 -9.94 -2.50
N ARG A 109 12.16 -10.36 -1.28
CA ARG A 109 11.83 -11.76 -0.96
C ARG A 109 10.56 -12.25 -1.65
N SER A 110 9.65 -11.36 -2.06
CA SER A 110 8.43 -11.72 -2.79
C SER A 110 8.68 -12.01 -4.27
N GLN A 111 9.90 -11.75 -4.77
CA GLN A 111 10.29 -11.91 -6.16
C GLN A 111 9.52 -11.02 -7.14
N ALA A 112 9.10 -9.83 -6.68
CA ALA A 112 8.48 -8.81 -7.51
C ALA A 112 9.34 -8.51 -8.74
N GLY A 113 8.69 -8.31 -9.90
CA GLY A 113 9.37 -8.03 -11.17
C GLY A 113 10.13 -6.70 -11.14
N GLN A 114 9.59 -5.73 -10.40
CA GLN A 114 10.26 -4.45 -10.15
C GLN A 114 9.99 -3.97 -8.73
N ILE A 115 10.99 -3.32 -8.12
CA ILE A 115 10.87 -2.70 -6.80
C ILE A 115 11.34 -1.26 -6.96
N VAL A 116 10.49 -0.33 -6.54
CA VAL A 116 10.75 1.11 -6.55
C VAL A 116 10.82 1.58 -5.11
N LEU A 117 11.97 2.13 -4.74
CA LEU A 117 12.14 2.81 -3.46
C LEU A 117 11.63 4.25 -3.57
N MET A 118 10.70 4.61 -2.70
CA MET A 118 10.25 5.97 -2.46
C MET A 118 10.98 6.50 -1.22
N GLY A 119 11.98 7.34 -1.43
CA GLY A 119 12.65 8.10 -0.37
C GLY A 119 12.31 9.58 -0.45
N GLY A 120 12.43 10.28 0.69
CA GLY A 120 12.64 11.73 0.70
C GLY A 120 14.12 12.05 0.48
N ASP A 121 14.40 13.27 0.00
CA ASP A 121 15.76 13.80 -0.22
C ASP A 121 16.72 13.61 0.97
#